data_AF-A0A970KLU1-F1
#
_entry.id   AF-A0A970KLU1-F1
#
_cell.length_a   1.000
_cell.length_b   1.000
_cell.length_c   1.000
_cell.angle_alpha   90.00
_cell.angle_beta   90.00
_cell.angle_gamma   90.00
#
_symmetry.space_group_name_H-M   'P 1'
#
loop_
_entity.id
_entity.type
_entity.pdbx_description
1 polymer ?
#
loop_
_entity_poly.entity_id
_entity_poly.type
_entity_poly.pdbx_seq_one_letter_code
_entity_poly.pdbx_strand_id
1 'polypeptide(L)'
;MVEYLPLVFICAASGVVVFSYGIYYVVKLKDRIKYGNVNAKLLFEKRVDMISAFLARSRFLEKLMRDLSLKLSIFTARSYAVNLRYAALFLILFVLVFLMLAVVLTVAFFPLWYIAIFYLLLLASIVSLSLIFLASYANKRFLSHMPETLRILSARYASLNNIVKCIGVSIEDFHKSIRGDMIRIYDALKQNDMDRIRDTFGSIDKKYSNMHMSLLLELVWHAYYNGGDEVVKAQFNDMLEDIIDDIENRKDLSATAYGYIGMGLAFAFAVPATRIFNEKVLGADSLQFYSGKEGIMLGLLYYAVLVGFAFLIFVIERS
;
A
#
# COMPACT_ATOMS: atom_id res chain seq x y z
N MET A 1 20.45 -34.64 -2.13
CA MET A 1 19.67 -33.57 -2.77
C MET A 1 20.13 -32.16 -2.39
N VAL A 2 20.61 -31.91 -1.16
CA VAL A 2 21.21 -30.61 -0.74
C VAL A 2 22.37 -30.14 -1.63
N GLU A 3 23.16 -31.06 -2.21
CA GLU A 3 24.31 -30.73 -3.08
C GLU A 3 23.91 -30.05 -4.41
N TYR A 4 22.69 -30.24 -4.89
CA TYR A 4 22.21 -29.63 -6.13
C TYR A 4 21.47 -28.31 -5.89
N LEU A 5 21.19 -27.95 -4.63
CA LEU A 5 20.48 -26.71 -4.30
C LEU A 5 21.24 -25.44 -4.76
N PRO A 6 22.58 -25.36 -4.61
CA PRO A 6 23.36 -24.27 -5.19
C PRO A 6 23.30 -24.28 -6.71
N LEU A 7 23.32 -25.46 -7.33
CA LEU A 7 23.30 -25.61 -8.79
C LEU A 7 21.94 -25.22 -9.38
N VAL A 8 20.84 -25.63 -8.75
CA VAL A 8 19.47 -25.23 -9.11
C VAL A 8 19.27 -23.74 -8.88
N PHE A 9 19.78 -23.18 -7.79
CA PHE A 9 19.72 -21.73 -7.55
C PHE A 9 20.53 -20.96 -8.60
N ILE A 10 21.73 -21.43 -8.94
CA ILE A 10 22.56 -20.84 -10.00
C ILE A 10 21.88 -20.98 -11.36
N CYS A 11 21.31 -22.14 -11.70
CA CYS A 11 20.59 -22.36 -12.97
C CYS A 11 19.30 -21.54 -13.07
N ALA A 12 18.53 -21.42 -11.98
CA ALA A 12 17.33 -20.59 -11.93
C ALA A 12 17.69 -19.10 -11.99
N ALA A 13 18.67 -18.65 -11.21
CA ALA A 13 19.13 -17.26 -11.22
C ALA A 13 19.77 -16.89 -12.57
N SER A 14 20.61 -17.75 -13.14
CA SER A 14 21.20 -17.54 -14.47
C SER A 14 20.15 -17.61 -15.57
N GLY A 15 19.18 -18.52 -15.50
CA GLY A 15 18.03 -18.55 -16.42
C GLY A 15 17.23 -17.25 -16.39
N VAL A 16 16.95 -16.72 -15.20
CA VAL A 16 16.27 -15.43 -15.02
C VAL A 16 17.11 -14.28 -15.53
N VAL A 17 18.43 -14.27 -15.28
CA VAL A 17 19.35 -13.25 -15.80
C VAL A 17 19.41 -13.32 -17.33
N VAL A 18 19.60 -14.50 -17.94
CA VAL A 18 19.64 -14.67 -19.39
C VAL A 18 18.31 -14.28 -20.02
N PHE A 19 17.19 -14.67 -19.43
CA PHE A 19 15.86 -14.33 -19.95
C PHE A 19 15.56 -12.83 -19.80
N SER A 20 15.89 -12.22 -18.67
CA SER A 20 15.71 -10.77 -18.45
C SER A 20 16.66 -9.94 -19.33
N TYR A 21 17.90 -10.38 -19.53
CA TYR A 21 18.86 -9.75 -20.44
C TYR A 21 18.47 -9.93 -21.90
N GLY A 22 17.93 -11.11 -22.26
CA GLY A 22 17.37 -11.40 -23.58
C GLY A 22 16.15 -10.53 -23.88
N ILE A 23 15.21 -10.44 -22.95
CA ILE A 23 14.08 -9.50 -23.03
C ILE A 23 14.59 -8.08 -23.18
N TYR A 24 15.54 -7.64 -22.34
CA TYR A 24 16.13 -6.31 -22.41
C TYR A 24 16.76 -6.03 -23.79
N TYR A 25 17.49 -6.98 -24.35
CA TYR A 25 18.15 -6.82 -25.64
C TYR A 25 17.13 -6.75 -26.79
N VAL A 26 16.12 -7.62 -26.80
CA VAL A 26 15.02 -7.62 -27.78
C VAL A 26 14.23 -6.30 -27.69
N VAL A 27 13.95 -5.85 -26.47
CA VAL A 27 13.29 -4.58 -26.15
C VAL A 27 14.11 -3.40 -26.67
N LYS A 28 15.41 -3.38 -26.40
CA LYS A 28 16.33 -2.31 -26.83
C LYS A 28 16.47 -2.29 -28.35
N LEU A 29 16.54 -3.45 -28.99
CA LEU A 29 16.60 -3.57 -30.45
C LEU A 29 15.32 -3.00 -31.08
N LYS A 30 14.16 -3.41 -30.57
CA LYS A 30 12.84 -2.93 -31.03
C LYS A 30 12.67 -1.42 -30.81
N ASP A 31 13.13 -0.89 -29.69
CA ASP A 31 13.09 0.55 -29.41
C ASP A 31 14.02 1.35 -30.33
N ARG A 32 15.22 0.83 -30.60
CA ARG A 32 16.17 1.45 -31.53
C ARG A 32 15.60 1.51 -32.96
N ILE A 33 14.90 0.45 -33.37
CA ILE A 33 14.23 0.37 -34.69
C ILE A 33 13.03 1.32 -34.78
N LYS A 34 12.23 1.43 -33.72
CA LYS A 34 10.95 2.16 -33.77
C LYS A 34 11.04 3.64 -33.38
N TYR A 35 11.95 4.00 -32.47
CA TYR A 35 11.99 5.34 -31.86
C TYR A 35 13.34 6.06 -32.01
N GLY A 36 14.42 5.40 -32.43
CA GLY A 36 15.74 6.04 -32.53
C GLY A 36 16.36 6.34 -31.16
N ASN A 37 17.06 7.48 -31.02
CA ASN A 37 17.79 7.88 -29.79
C ASN A 37 16.89 8.69 -28.83
N VAL A 38 15.79 8.10 -28.37
CA VAL A 38 14.90 8.73 -27.38
C VAL A 38 15.41 8.50 -25.97
N ASN A 39 15.19 9.46 -25.08
CA ASN A 39 15.55 9.39 -23.67
C ASN A 39 14.97 8.12 -23.01
N ALA A 40 15.83 7.30 -22.42
CA ALA A 40 15.49 6.00 -21.82
C ALA A 40 14.40 6.11 -20.74
N LYS A 41 14.35 7.22 -20.00
CA LYS A 41 13.31 7.47 -18.99
C LYS A 41 11.91 7.53 -19.61
N LEU A 42 11.79 8.22 -20.74
CA LEU A 42 10.51 8.45 -21.42
C LEU A 42 10.00 7.16 -22.09
N LEU A 43 10.92 6.32 -22.59
CA LEU A 43 10.61 4.98 -23.08
C LEU A 43 10.18 4.03 -21.95
N PHE A 44 10.85 4.08 -20.80
CA PHE A 44 10.47 3.30 -19.62
C PHE A 44 9.06 3.66 -19.15
N GLU A 45 8.75 4.95 -19.03
CA GLU A 45 7.41 5.42 -18.65
C GLU A 45 6.33 4.93 -19.61
N LYS A 46 6.54 5.06 -20.93
CA LYS A 46 5.61 4.51 -21.93
C LYS A 46 5.42 3.01 -21.83
N ARG A 47 6.47 2.26 -21.48
CA ARG A 47 6.40 0.80 -21.30
C ARG A 47 5.60 0.43 -20.06
N VAL A 48 5.83 1.10 -18.95
CA VAL A 48 5.06 0.89 -17.72
C VAL A 48 3.59 1.27 -17.95
N ASP A 49 3.30 2.33 -18.70
CA ASP A 49 1.93 2.68 -19.09
C ASP A 49 1.27 1.59 -19.95
N MET A 50 2.00 1.05 -20.93
CA MET A 50 1.50 -0.05 -21.77
C MET A 50 1.20 -1.30 -20.94
N ILE A 51 2.08 -1.63 -20.00
CA ILE A 51 1.87 -2.76 -19.09
C ILE A 51 0.70 -2.49 -18.14
N SER A 52 0.59 -1.28 -17.60
CA SER A 52 -0.53 -0.86 -16.74
C SER A 52 -1.86 -0.97 -17.49
N ALA A 53 -1.91 -0.52 -18.75
CA ALA A 53 -3.07 -0.66 -19.62
C ALA A 53 -3.39 -2.13 -19.94
N PHE A 54 -2.37 -2.97 -20.11
CA PHE A 54 -2.56 -4.41 -20.29
C PHE A 54 -3.13 -5.08 -19.04
N LEU A 55 -2.60 -4.77 -17.84
CA LEU A 55 -3.11 -5.27 -16.57
C LEU A 55 -4.54 -4.79 -16.30
N ALA A 56 -4.84 -3.54 -16.65
CA ALA A 56 -6.17 -2.95 -16.49
C ALA A 56 -7.26 -3.59 -17.36
N ARG A 57 -6.92 -4.47 -18.32
CA ARG A 57 -7.93 -5.27 -19.04
C ARG A 57 -8.73 -6.18 -18.12
N SER A 58 -8.14 -6.59 -17.00
CA SER A 58 -8.86 -7.33 -15.96
C SER A 58 -9.44 -6.36 -14.95
N ARG A 59 -10.77 -6.41 -14.74
CA ARG A 59 -11.48 -5.58 -13.74
C ARG A 59 -10.90 -5.74 -12.33
N PHE A 60 -10.45 -6.95 -11.99
CA PHE A 60 -9.84 -7.23 -10.69
C PHE A 60 -8.49 -6.52 -10.54
N LEU A 61 -7.60 -6.65 -11.53
CA LEU A 61 -6.28 -6.02 -11.50
C LEU A 61 -6.38 -4.50 -11.61
N GLU A 62 -7.32 -3.98 -12.40
CA GLU A 62 -7.61 -2.56 -12.46
C GLU A 62 -8.00 -2.02 -11.09
N LYS A 63 -8.97 -2.66 -10.41
CA LYS A 63 -9.37 -2.26 -9.06
C LYS A 63 -8.19 -2.30 -8.09
N LEU A 64 -7.43 -3.39 -8.11
CA LEU A 64 -6.31 -3.59 -7.19
C LEU A 64 -5.18 -2.56 -7.43
N MET A 65 -4.87 -2.24 -8.68
CA MET A 65 -3.91 -1.16 -9.02
C MET A 65 -4.40 0.21 -8.57
N ARG A 66 -5.70 0.50 -8.72
CA ARG A 66 -6.28 1.77 -8.26
C ARG A 66 -6.18 1.90 -6.75
N ASP A 67 -6.57 0.86 -6.02
CA ASP A 67 -6.52 0.84 -4.55
C ASP A 67 -5.08 0.98 -4.04
N LEU A 68 -4.12 0.25 -4.64
CA LEU A 68 -2.70 0.39 -4.32
C LEU A 68 -2.15 1.78 -4.65
N SER A 69 -2.52 2.36 -5.80
CA SER A 69 -2.08 3.72 -6.19
C SER A 69 -2.55 4.76 -5.18
N LEU A 70 -3.82 4.64 -4.73
CA LEU A 70 -4.37 5.51 -3.70
C LEU A 70 -3.63 5.32 -2.37
N LYS A 71 -3.38 4.08 -1.93
CA LYS A 71 -2.63 3.84 -0.68
C LYS A 71 -1.17 4.30 -0.77
N LEU A 72 -0.50 4.12 -1.91
CA LEU A 72 0.86 4.64 -2.14
C LEU A 72 0.91 6.16 -2.07
N SER A 73 -0.13 6.85 -2.55
CA SER A 73 -0.21 8.32 -2.48
C SER A 73 -0.29 8.89 -1.06
N ILE A 74 -0.52 8.05 -0.04
CA ILE A 74 -0.39 8.46 1.37
C ILE A 74 1.09 8.64 1.73
N PHE A 75 1.97 7.82 1.16
CA PHE A 75 3.41 7.85 1.42
C PHE A 75 4.18 8.76 0.47
N THR A 76 3.65 8.99 -0.74
CA THR A 76 4.31 9.79 -1.79
C THR A 76 3.42 10.95 -2.25
N ALA A 77 3.93 12.18 -2.18
CA ALA A 77 3.25 13.38 -2.71
C ALA A 77 3.25 13.46 -4.25
N ARG A 78 3.34 12.32 -4.96
CA ARG A 78 3.42 12.26 -6.41
C ARG A 78 2.03 12.21 -7.05
N SER A 79 1.97 12.52 -8.35
CA SER A 79 0.72 12.49 -9.10
C SER A 79 0.12 11.08 -9.17
N TYR A 80 -1.21 11.01 -9.32
CA TYR A 80 -1.94 9.75 -9.40
C TYR A 80 -1.41 8.82 -10.51
N ALA A 81 -1.10 9.37 -11.69
CA ALA A 81 -0.54 8.61 -12.81
C ALA A 81 0.81 7.97 -12.45
N VAL A 82 1.66 8.68 -11.72
CA VAL A 82 2.96 8.15 -11.28
C VAL A 82 2.78 7.07 -10.21
N ASN A 83 1.84 7.26 -9.27
CA ASN A 83 1.54 6.24 -8.26
C ASN A 83 0.88 5.00 -8.87
N LEU A 84 0.09 5.14 -9.94
CA LEU A 84 -0.49 4.02 -10.68
C LEU A 84 0.58 3.18 -11.36
N ARG A 85 1.59 3.83 -11.96
CA ARG A 85 2.77 3.15 -12.52
C ARG A 85 3.53 2.35 -11.44
N TYR A 86 3.71 2.94 -10.26
CA TYR A 86 4.35 2.23 -9.13
C TYR A 86 3.52 1.06 -8.61
N ALA A 87 2.19 1.20 -8.54
CA ALA A 87 1.30 0.11 -8.18
C ALA A 87 1.41 -1.06 -9.17
N ALA A 88 1.43 -0.78 -10.46
CA ALA A 88 1.59 -1.80 -11.50
C ALA A 88 2.96 -2.51 -11.39
N LEU A 89 4.05 -1.76 -11.23
CA LEU A 89 5.40 -2.32 -11.05
C LEU A 89 5.48 -3.18 -9.79
N PHE A 90 4.91 -2.70 -8.68
CA PHE A 90 4.88 -3.43 -7.42
C PHE A 90 4.17 -4.78 -7.57
N LEU A 91 3.02 -4.81 -8.25
CA LEU A 91 2.29 -6.07 -8.49
C LEU A 91 3.07 -7.06 -9.34
N ILE A 92 3.69 -6.59 -10.42
CA ILE A 92 4.49 -7.46 -11.29
C ILE A 92 5.67 -8.03 -10.51
N LEU A 93 6.38 -7.18 -9.77
CA LEU A 93 7.52 -7.61 -8.97
C LEU A 93 7.10 -8.61 -7.89
N PHE A 94 5.99 -8.34 -7.20
CA PHE A 94 5.43 -9.23 -6.20
C PHE A 94 5.13 -10.61 -6.79
N VAL A 95 4.38 -10.67 -7.89
CA VAL A 95 4.04 -11.94 -8.56
C VAL A 95 5.30 -12.68 -9.02
N LEU A 96 6.26 -11.98 -9.63
CA LEU A 96 7.50 -12.61 -10.11
C LEU A 96 8.34 -13.19 -8.97
N VAL A 97 8.49 -12.46 -7.85
CA VAL A 97 9.24 -12.94 -6.69
C VAL A 97 8.58 -14.19 -6.10
N PHE A 98 7.27 -14.17 -5.89
CA PHE A 98 6.55 -15.33 -5.35
C PHE A 98 6.55 -16.52 -6.31
N LEU A 99 6.49 -16.31 -7.62
CA LEU A 99 6.58 -17.38 -8.62
C LEU A 99 7.97 -18.02 -8.63
N MET A 100 9.04 -17.21 -8.59
CA MET A 100 10.40 -17.74 -8.48
C MET A 100 10.61 -18.52 -7.18
N LEU A 101 10.15 -17.99 -6.05
CA LEU A 101 10.22 -18.71 -4.77
C LEU A 101 9.43 -20.02 -4.84
N ALA A 102 8.25 -20.05 -5.44
CA ALA A 102 7.46 -21.27 -5.60
C ALA A 102 8.21 -22.34 -6.41
N VAL A 103 8.87 -21.96 -7.52
CA VAL A 103 9.68 -22.89 -8.33
C VAL A 103 10.86 -23.43 -7.51
N VAL A 104 11.62 -22.56 -6.83
CA VAL A 104 12.77 -22.95 -6.01
C VAL A 104 12.35 -23.91 -4.89
N LEU A 105 11.28 -23.59 -4.16
CA LEU A 105 10.75 -24.44 -3.10
C LEU A 105 10.23 -25.78 -3.65
N THR A 106 9.63 -25.79 -4.85
CA THR A 106 9.14 -27.03 -5.45
C THR A 106 10.26 -28.00 -5.77
N VAL A 107 11.37 -27.49 -6.31
CA VAL A 107 12.54 -28.32 -6.64
C VAL A 107 13.31 -28.71 -5.37
N ALA A 108 13.49 -27.78 -4.44
CA ALA A 108 14.26 -28.01 -3.21
C ALA A 108 13.64 -29.08 -2.31
N PHE A 109 12.31 -29.12 -2.23
CA PHE A 109 11.59 -29.96 -1.26
C PHE A 109 10.84 -31.12 -1.93
N PHE A 110 11.20 -31.53 -3.15
CA PHE A 110 10.58 -32.69 -3.80
C PHE A 110 10.86 -33.98 -3.01
N PRO A 111 9.86 -34.85 -2.73
CA PRO A 111 8.47 -34.82 -3.23
C PRO A 111 7.48 -34.01 -2.35
N LEU A 112 7.87 -33.56 -1.17
CA LEU A 112 7.03 -32.86 -0.19
C LEU A 112 6.86 -31.35 -0.46
N TRP A 113 6.93 -30.94 -1.73
CA TRP A 113 6.93 -29.54 -2.15
C TRP A 113 5.69 -28.75 -1.71
N TYR A 114 4.54 -29.42 -1.60
CA TYR A 114 3.28 -28.81 -1.19
C TYR A 114 3.34 -28.27 0.25
N ILE A 115 4.13 -28.90 1.14
CA ILE A 115 4.36 -28.39 2.50
C ILE A 115 5.10 -27.04 2.41
N ALA A 116 6.14 -26.96 1.58
CA ALA A 116 6.89 -25.71 1.39
C ALA A 116 6.06 -24.60 0.71
N ILE A 117 5.20 -24.96 -0.26
CA ILE A 117 4.26 -23.99 -0.87
C ILE A 117 3.25 -23.46 0.16
N PHE A 118 2.77 -24.28 1.09
CA PHE A 118 1.90 -23.80 2.16
C PHE A 118 2.57 -22.71 3.01
N TYR A 119 3.83 -22.89 3.39
CA TYR A 119 4.59 -21.83 4.09
C TYR A 119 4.78 -20.57 3.24
N LEU A 120 4.97 -20.71 1.93
CA LEU A 120 5.05 -19.55 1.02
C LEU A 120 3.73 -18.77 1.00
N LEU A 121 2.59 -19.45 1.04
CA LEU A 121 1.27 -18.81 1.13
C LEU A 121 1.08 -18.08 2.46
N LEU A 122 1.50 -18.68 3.58
CA LEU A 122 1.48 -18.00 4.88
C LEU A 122 2.37 -16.76 4.88
N LEU A 123 3.57 -16.85 4.30
CA LEU A 123 4.49 -15.72 4.18
C LEU A 123 3.90 -14.61 3.30
N ALA A 124 3.27 -14.95 2.17
CA ALA A 124 2.55 -13.99 1.33
C ALA A 124 1.47 -13.25 2.12
N SER A 125 0.72 -13.99 2.94
CA SER A 125 -0.36 -13.44 3.77
C SER A 125 0.17 -12.46 4.83
N ILE A 126 1.30 -12.78 5.48
CA ILE A 126 1.95 -11.87 6.45
C ILE A 126 2.43 -10.59 5.76
N VAL A 127 3.03 -10.69 4.57
CA VAL A 127 3.46 -9.51 3.80
C VAL A 127 2.26 -8.64 3.43
N SER A 128 1.16 -9.24 2.98
CA SER A 128 -0.07 -8.51 2.68
C SER A 128 -0.65 -7.83 3.93
N LEU A 129 -0.74 -8.52 5.07
CA LEU A 129 -1.17 -7.90 6.32
C LEU A 129 -0.26 -6.73 6.75
N SER A 130 1.05 -6.87 6.59
CA SER A 130 2.02 -5.81 6.90
C SER A 130 1.76 -4.55 6.10
N LEU A 131 1.46 -4.70 4.81
CA LEU A 131 1.13 -3.57 3.93
C LEU A 131 -0.20 -2.91 4.32
N ILE A 132 -1.21 -3.71 4.67
CA ILE A 132 -2.51 -3.18 5.13
C ILE A 132 -2.36 -2.45 6.46
N PHE A 133 -1.56 -2.98 7.39
CA PHE A 133 -1.24 -2.31 8.64
C PHE A 133 -0.54 -0.97 8.41
N LEU A 134 0.50 -0.92 7.56
CA LEU A 134 1.20 0.32 7.22
C LEU A 134 0.25 1.35 6.61
N ALA A 135 -0.63 0.95 5.71
CA ALA A 135 -1.63 1.83 5.11
C ALA A 135 -2.62 2.37 6.17
N SER A 136 -3.05 1.52 7.11
CA SER A 136 -3.94 1.90 8.22
C SER A 136 -3.25 2.88 9.17
N TYR A 137 -1.99 2.63 9.52
CA TYR A 137 -1.18 3.53 10.34
C TYR A 137 -0.97 4.89 9.66
N ALA A 138 -0.66 4.92 8.36
CA ALA A 138 -0.47 6.16 7.62
C ALA A 138 -1.77 6.99 7.53
N ASN A 139 -2.91 6.32 7.31
CA ASN A 139 -4.23 6.95 7.40
C ASN A 139 -4.49 7.54 8.79
N LYS A 140 -4.14 6.81 9.85
CA LYS A 140 -4.31 7.29 11.22
C LYS A 140 -3.45 8.51 11.53
N ARG A 141 -2.17 8.48 11.18
CA ARG A 141 -1.26 9.61 11.33
C ARG A 141 -1.76 10.84 10.57
N PHE A 142 -2.39 10.63 9.42
CA PHE A 142 -3.06 11.70 8.72
C PHE A 142 -4.22 12.28 9.56
N LEU A 143 -5.09 11.44 10.13
CA LEU A 143 -6.23 11.88 10.95
C LEU A 143 -5.81 12.62 12.21
N SER A 144 -4.70 12.24 12.86
CA SER A 144 -4.23 12.91 14.09
C SER A 144 -3.85 14.38 13.87
N HIS A 145 -3.56 14.80 12.64
CA HIS A 145 -3.24 16.20 12.30
C HIS A 145 -4.43 16.95 11.67
N MET A 146 -5.57 16.29 11.48
CA MET A 146 -6.75 16.89 10.88
C MET A 146 -7.37 18.01 11.75
N PRO A 147 -7.50 17.87 13.08
CA PRO A 147 -8.03 18.94 13.93
C PRO A 147 -7.22 20.23 13.83
N GLU A 148 -5.89 20.11 13.83
CA GLU A 148 -4.98 21.24 13.71
C GLU A 148 -5.17 21.96 12.35
N THR A 149 -5.30 21.18 11.27
CA THR A 149 -5.59 21.72 9.93
C THR A 149 -6.92 22.47 9.90
N LEU A 150 -7.96 21.92 10.53
CA LEU A 150 -9.27 22.55 10.62
C LEU A 150 -9.25 23.82 11.47
N ARG A 151 -8.50 23.84 12.59
CA ARG A 151 -8.32 25.05 13.41
C ARG A 151 -7.68 26.17 12.61
N ILE A 152 -6.62 25.85 11.85
CA ILE A 152 -5.95 26.82 10.97
C ILE A 152 -6.92 27.36 9.91
N LEU A 153 -7.68 26.47 9.27
CA LEU A 153 -8.66 26.85 8.24
C LEU A 153 -9.79 27.70 8.81
N SER A 154 -10.40 27.30 9.93
CA SER A 154 -11.47 28.06 10.59
C SER A 154 -11.00 29.46 10.99
N ALA A 155 -9.86 29.55 11.69
CA ALA A 155 -9.29 30.84 12.14
C ALA A 155 -8.99 31.79 10.98
N ARG A 156 -8.49 31.27 9.86
CA ARG A 156 -8.12 32.08 8.69
C ARG A 156 -9.31 32.35 7.77
N TYR A 157 -10.30 31.47 7.73
CA TYR A 157 -11.55 31.72 7.02
C TYR A 157 -12.36 32.82 7.73
N ALA A 158 -12.29 32.89 9.06
CA ALA A 158 -12.90 33.97 9.85
C ALA A 158 -12.47 35.37 9.40
N SER A 159 -11.20 35.53 8.99
CA SER A 159 -10.60 36.80 8.56
C SER A 159 -10.60 37.01 7.03
N LEU A 160 -10.34 35.98 6.24
CA LEU A 160 -10.17 36.10 4.78
C LEU A 160 -11.45 35.91 3.99
N ASN A 161 -12.44 35.22 4.55
CA ASN A 161 -13.76 35.03 3.96
C ASN A 161 -13.75 34.42 2.55
N ASN A 162 -12.70 33.67 2.24
CA ASN A 162 -12.47 33.06 0.95
C ASN A 162 -11.63 31.80 1.15
N ILE A 163 -12.21 30.64 0.83
CA ILE A 163 -11.57 29.35 1.13
C ILE A 163 -10.29 29.12 0.31
N VAL A 164 -10.23 29.63 -0.94
CA VAL A 164 -9.03 29.49 -1.77
C VAL A 164 -7.87 30.29 -1.20
N LYS A 165 -8.12 31.55 -0.80
CA LYS A 165 -7.10 32.38 -0.14
C LYS A 165 -6.71 31.79 1.22
N CYS A 166 -7.69 31.32 1.99
CA CYS A 166 -7.46 30.67 3.27
C CYS A 166 -6.51 29.47 3.12
N ILE A 167 -6.81 28.53 2.22
CA ILE A 167 -5.93 27.39 1.97
C ILE A 167 -4.56 27.87 1.48
N GLY A 168 -4.51 28.78 0.50
CA GLY A 168 -3.27 29.24 -0.11
C GLY A 168 -2.26 29.83 0.87
N VAL A 169 -2.71 30.67 1.81
CA VAL A 169 -1.82 31.25 2.84
C VAL A 169 -1.44 30.19 3.90
N SER A 170 -2.22 29.12 4.06
CA SER A 170 -2.09 28.12 5.14
C SER A 170 -1.25 26.90 4.77
N ILE A 171 -0.86 26.78 3.50
CA ILE A 171 -0.10 25.62 3.01
C ILE A 171 1.14 25.34 3.85
N GLU A 172 1.88 26.38 4.24
CA GLU A 172 3.12 26.22 5.02
C GLU A 172 2.88 25.84 6.49
N ASP A 173 1.72 26.20 7.04
CA ASP A 173 1.34 25.88 8.41
C ASP A 173 0.81 24.46 8.54
N PHE A 174 0.37 23.85 7.44
CA PHE A 174 -0.11 22.47 7.47
C PHE A 174 1.02 21.47 7.70
N HIS A 175 0.74 20.50 8.56
CA HIS A 175 1.62 19.36 8.79
C HIS A 175 1.89 18.60 7.47
N LYS A 176 3.11 18.08 7.31
CA LYS A 176 3.58 17.41 6.09
C LYS A 176 2.68 16.27 5.59
N SER A 177 1.94 15.62 6.51
CA SER A 177 1.02 14.53 6.15
C SER A 177 -0.22 15.00 5.41
N ILE A 178 -0.63 16.26 5.56
CA ILE A 178 -1.87 16.83 5.03
C ILE A 178 -1.58 17.85 3.92
N ARG A 179 -0.45 18.56 4.02
CA ARG A 179 -0.01 19.61 3.10
C ARG A 179 -0.14 19.21 1.63
N GLY A 180 0.30 18.01 1.27
CA GLY A 180 0.28 17.53 -0.12
C GLY A 180 -1.13 17.47 -0.72
N ASP A 181 -2.12 17.02 0.06
CA ASP A 181 -3.51 16.97 -0.41
C ASP A 181 -4.16 18.35 -0.38
N MET A 182 -3.82 19.21 0.59
CA MET A 182 -4.29 20.61 0.60
C MET A 182 -3.79 21.41 -0.59
N ILE A 183 -2.55 21.19 -1.04
CA ILE A 183 -2.03 21.78 -2.29
C ILE A 183 -2.87 21.31 -3.49
N ARG A 184 -3.19 20.01 -3.57
CA ARG A 184 -4.02 19.47 -4.65
C ARG A 184 -5.43 20.06 -4.65
N ILE A 185 -6.03 20.22 -3.48
CA ILE A 185 -7.32 20.89 -3.30
C ILE A 185 -7.21 22.34 -3.79
N TYR A 186 -6.23 23.09 -3.31
CA TYR A 186 -5.98 24.47 -3.72
C TYR A 186 -5.82 24.62 -5.22
N ASP A 187 -4.98 23.79 -5.85
CA ASP A 187 -4.72 23.83 -7.29
C ASP A 187 -5.97 23.50 -8.11
N ALA A 188 -6.82 22.59 -7.65
CA ALA A 188 -8.09 22.25 -8.30
C ALA A 188 -9.08 23.42 -8.19
N LEU A 189 -9.24 24.01 -7.00
CA LEU A 189 -10.14 25.14 -6.77
C LEU A 189 -9.70 26.39 -7.54
N LYS A 190 -8.39 26.63 -7.69
CA LYS A 190 -7.85 27.77 -8.44
C LYS A 190 -8.17 27.70 -9.93
N GLN A 191 -8.30 26.49 -10.48
CA GLN A 191 -8.60 26.27 -11.89
C GLN A 191 -10.09 26.40 -12.22
N ASN A 192 -10.95 26.37 -11.20
CA ASN A 192 -12.39 26.56 -11.31
C ASN A 192 -13.06 25.62 -12.34
N ASP A 193 -12.60 24.37 -12.40
CA ASP A 193 -13.15 23.31 -13.23
C ASP A 193 -13.88 22.32 -12.32
N MET A 194 -15.22 22.28 -12.45
CA MET A 194 -16.10 21.48 -11.58
C MET A 194 -15.81 19.98 -11.66
N ASP A 195 -15.54 19.46 -12.85
CA ASP A 195 -15.26 18.04 -13.05
C ASP A 195 -13.92 17.69 -12.40
N ARG A 196 -12.91 18.55 -12.59
CA ARG A 196 -11.60 18.37 -11.97
C ARG A 196 -11.63 18.47 -10.44
N ILE A 197 -12.43 19.38 -9.89
CA ILE A 197 -12.60 19.51 -8.42
C ILE A 197 -13.27 18.25 -7.89
N ARG A 198 -14.36 17.78 -8.52
CA ARG A 198 -15.07 16.56 -8.11
C ARG A 198 -14.18 15.33 -8.18
N ASP A 199 -13.40 15.18 -9.25
CA ASP A 199 -12.44 14.08 -9.40
C ASP A 199 -11.34 14.15 -8.33
N THR A 200 -10.83 15.35 -8.04
CA THR A 200 -9.81 15.55 -7.02
C THR A 200 -10.35 15.18 -5.64
N PHE A 201 -11.53 15.68 -5.27
CA PHE A 201 -12.17 15.44 -3.98
C PHE A 201 -12.51 13.96 -3.84
N GLY A 202 -13.13 13.35 -4.86
CA GLY A 202 -13.41 11.92 -4.88
C GLY A 202 -12.16 11.04 -4.80
N SER A 203 -11.02 11.50 -5.33
CA SER A 203 -9.74 10.76 -5.19
C SER A 203 -9.18 10.82 -3.77
N ILE A 204 -9.30 11.98 -3.10
CA ILE A 204 -8.83 12.18 -1.72
C ILE A 204 -9.75 11.44 -0.75
N ASP A 205 -11.06 11.52 -0.96
CA ASP A 205 -12.06 10.80 -0.19
C ASP A 205 -11.80 9.28 -0.23
N LYS A 206 -11.64 8.70 -1.43
CA LYS A 206 -11.31 7.27 -1.58
C LYS A 206 -9.96 6.89 -0.97
N LYS A 207 -8.95 7.76 -1.06
CA LYS A 207 -7.61 7.53 -0.50
C LYS A 207 -7.68 7.24 1.00
N TYR A 208 -8.38 8.10 1.73
CA TYR A 208 -8.51 8.00 3.18
C TYR A 208 -9.63 7.07 3.61
N SER A 209 -10.74 7.01 2.84
CA SER A 209 -11.98 6.28 3.17
C SER A 209 -12.42 6.56 4.61
N ASN A 210 -12.48 7.85 4.97
CA ASN A 210 -12.71 8.30 6.33
C ASN A 210 -13.69 9.47 6.36
N MET A 211 -14.69 9.37 7.24
CA MET A 211 -15.76 10.35 7.39
C MET A 211 -15.26 11.78 7.62
N HIS A 212 -14.23 11.98 8.46
CA HIS A 212 -13.72 13.32 8.77
C HIS A 212 -13.04 13.98 7.54
N MET A 213 -12.42 13.18 6.67
CA MET A 213 -11.92 13.68 5.39
C MET A 213 -13.07 14.05 4.45
N SER A 214 -14.10 13.21 4.35
CA SER A 214 -15.28 13.48 3.53
C SER A 214 -15.94 14.80 3.97
N LEU A 215 -16.12 15.00 5.27
CA LEU A 215 -16.67 16.21 5.86
C LEU A 215 -15.81 17.45 5.59
N LEU A 216 -14.48 17.36 5.73
CA LEU A 216 -13.56 18.45 5.36
C LEU A 216 -13.75 18.85 3.88
N LEU A 217 -13.81 17.88 2.97
CA LEU A 217 -14.00 18.15 1.54
C LEU A 217 -15.36 18.78 1.25
N GLU A 218 -16.42 18.34 1.92
CA GLU A 218 -17.76 18.94 1.81
C GLU A 218 -17.79 20.38 2.31
N LEU A 219 -17.14 20.68 3.44
CA LEU A 219 -17.03 22.07 3.91
C LEU A 219 -16.25 22.95 2.94
N VAL A 220 -15.13 22.47 2.40
CA VAL A 220 -14.38 23.22 1.38
C VAL A 220 -15.24 23.46 0.14
N TRP A 221 -16.04 22.46 -0.27
CA TRP A 221 -16.96 22.58 -1.39
C TRP A 221 -18.05 23.65 -1.12
N HIS A 222 -18.71 23.58 0.03
CA HIS A 222 -19.73 24.54 0.44
C HIS A 222 -19.18 25.96 0.57
N ALA A 223 -18.01 26.12 1.18
CA ALA A 223 -17.32 27.41 1.33
C ALA A 223 -16.87 28.01 -0.01
N TYR A 224 -16.69 27.18 -1.04
CA TYR A 224 -16.29 27.62 -2.38
C TYR A 224 -17.48 28.01 -3.26
N TYR A 225 -18.56 27.23 -3.26
CA TYR A 225 -19.67 27.40 -4.21
C TYR A 225 -20.92 28.09 -3.65
N ASN A 226 -21.28 27.83 -2.40
CA ASN A 226 -22.61 28.19 -1.90
C ASN A 226 -22.64 29.56 -1.20
N GLY A 227 -21.49 30.05 -0.69
CA GLY A 227 -21.42 31.29 0.08
C GLY A 227 -22.26 31.25 1.37
N GLY A 228 -22.14 32.28 2.22
CA GLY A 228 -22.84 32.38 3.50
C GLY A 228 -21.87 32.28 4.68
N ASP A 229 -21.07 33.31 4.88
CA ASP A 229 -19.87 33.27 5.72
C ASP A 229 -20.13 32.92 7.18
N GLU A 230 -21.25 33.37 7.76
CA GLU A 230 -21.60 33.02 9.13
C GLU A 230 -22.03 31.56 9.28
N VAL A 231 -22.80 31.04 8.32
CA VAL A 231 -23.24 29.64 8.31
C VAL A 231 -22.06 28.70 8.09
N VAL A 232 -21.17 29.06 7.15
CA VAL A 232 -19.95 28.27 6.87
C VAL A 232 -18.98 28.33 8.07
N LYS A 233 -18.84 29.46 8.75
CA LYS A 233 -18.02 29.57 9.98
C LYS A 233 -18.57 28.72 11.12
N ALA A 234 -19.89 28.74 11.34
CA ALA A 234 -20.54 27.88 12.33
C ALA A 234 -20.31 26.40 11.99
N GLN A 235 -20.53 26.00 10.73
CA GLN A 235 -20.28 24.63 10.26
C GLN A 235 -18.80 24.19 10.40
N PHE A 236 -17.84 25.09 10.21
CA PHE A 236 -16.42 24.80 10.45
C PHE A 236 -16.12 24.55 11.94
N ASN A 237 -16.75 25.28 12.85
CA ASN A 237 -16.53 25.12 14.29
C ASN A 237 -17.28 23.90 14.85
N ASP A 238 -18.54 23.68 14.46
CA ASP A 238 -19.32 22.51 14.90
C ASP A 238 -18.62 21.21 14.46
N MET A 239 -18.17 21.14 13.20
CA MET A 239 -17.42 19.99 12.70
C MET A 239 -16.06 19.82 13.40
N LEU A 240 -15.42 20.92 13.81
CA LEU A 240 -14.16 20.87 14.52
C LEU A 240 -14.34 20.27 15.92
N GLU A 241 -15.40 20.66 16.63
CA GLU A 241 -15.77 20.08 17.92
C GLU A 241 -16.12 18.59 17.78
N ASP A 242 -16.97 18.23 16.81
CA ASP A 242 -17.33 16.82 16.54
C ASP A 242 -16.10 15.95 16.25
N ILE A 243 -15.15 16.46 15.44
CA ILE A 243 -13.93 15.74 15.09
C ILE A 243 -12.99 15.60 16.29
N ILE A 244 -12.88 16.64 17.13
CA ILE A 244 -12.05 16.59 18.34
C ILE A 244 -12.63 15.58 19.33
N ASP A 245 -13.94 15.64 19.58
CA ASP A 245 -14.62 14.72 20.48
C ASP A 245 -14.51 13.26 20.01
N ASP A 246 -14.66 13.01 18.71
CA ASP A 246 -14.46 11.67 18.15
C ASP A 246 -13.00 11.20 18.26
N ILE A 247 -12.02 12.09 18.07
CA ILE A 247 -10.59 11.73 18.18
C ILE A 247 -10.19 11.49 19.64
N GLU A 248 -10.66 12.32 20.58
CA GLU A 248 -10.38 12.18 22.01
C GLU A 248 -11.04 10.91 22.60
N ASN A 249 -12.22 10.54 22.11
CA ASN A 249 -12.90 9.32 22.52
C ASN A 249 -12.40 8.04 21.80
N ARG A 250 -11.64 8.18 20.70
CA ARG A 250 -11.07 7.03 19.99
C ARG A 250 -9.88 6.40 20.73
N LYS A 251 -10.17 5.38 21.53
CA LYS A 251 -9.21 4.32 21.97
C LYS A 251 -8.66 3.45 20.82
N ASP A 252 -8.69 3.91 19.57
CA ASP A 252 -8.48 3.13 18.34
C ASP A 252 -7.05 2.61 18.14
N LEU A 253 -6.05 3.18 18.84
CA LEU A 253 -4.62 2.89 18.62
C LEU A 253 -4.26 1.48 19.03
N SER A 254 -4.73 1.12 20.23
CA SER A 254 -4.53 -0.19 20.79
C SER A 254 -5.44 -1.23 20.13
N ALA A 255 -6.72 -0.92 19.89
CA ALA A 255 -7.67 -1.88 19.34
C ALA A 255 -7.30 -2.38 17.93
N THR A 256 -6.93 -1.46 17.02
CA THR A 256 -6.53 -1.84 15.65
C THR A 256 -5.21 -2.60 15.66
N ALA A 257 -4.20 -2.12 16.39
CA ALA A 257 -2.90 -2.79 16.51
C ALA A 257 -3.05 -4.18 17.15
N TYR A 258 -3.84 -4.32 18.21
CA TYR A 258 -4.16 -5.61 18.83
C TYR A 258 -4.92 -6.55 17.89
N GLY A 259 -5.76 -6.03 16.99
CA GLY A 259 -6.38 -6.82 15.93
C GLY A 259 -5.34 -7.48 15.00
N TYR A 260 -4.34 -6.70 14.53
CA TYR A 260 -3.26 -7.24 13.69
C TYR A 260 -2.32 -8.17 14.47
N ILE A 261 -2.04 -7.89 15.76
CA ILE A 261 -1.29 -8.80 16.63
C ILE A 261 -2.07 -10.12 16.82
N GLY A 262 -3.38 -10.05 17.05
CA GLY A 262 -4.26 -11.22 17.16
C GLY A 262 -4.26 -12.06 15.89
N MET A 263 -4.31 -11.44 14.71
CA MET A 263 -4.15 -12.14 13.42
C MET A 263 -2.75 -12.76 13.27
N GLY A 264 -1.69 -12.06 13.70
CA GLY A 264 -0.33 -12.60 13.74
C GLY A 264 -0.22 -13.84 14.64
N LEU A 265 -0.87 -13.83 15.80
CA LEU A 265 -0.95 -15.01 16.68
C LEU A 265 -1.72 -16.16 16.02
N ALA A 266 -2.83 -15.88 15.33
CA ALA A 266 -3.55 -16.91 14.57
C ALA A 266 -2.65 -17.56 13.50
N PHE A 267 -1.81 -16.78 12.82
CA PHE A 267 -0.80 -17.30 11.88
C PHE A 267 0.28 -18.14 12.57
N ALA A 268 0.64 -17.84 13.81
CA ALA A 268 1.57 -18.70 14.57
C ALA A 268 0.99 -20.10 14.81
N PHE A 269 -0.34 -20.21 14.99
CA PHE A 269 -1.03 -21.50 15.13
C PHE A 269 -1.25 -22.26 13.81
N ALA A 270 -1.14 -21.59 12.65
CA ALA A 270 -1.31 -22.24 11.36
C ALA A 270 -0.25 -23.33 11.11
N VAL A 271 0.99 -23.14 11.56
CA VAL A 271 2.07 -24.12 11.37
C VAL A 271 1.85 -25.40 12.19
N PRO A 272 1.59 -25.34 13.51
CA PRO A 272 1.21 -26.51 14.29
C PRO A 272 -0.03 -27.23 13.74
N ALA A 273 -1.07 -26.47 13.34
CA ALA A 273 -2.30 -27.06 12.79
C ALA A 273 -2.01 -27.85 11.51
N THR A 274 -1.22 -27.29 10.58
CA THR A 274 -0.84 -27.97 9.35
C THR A 274 0.07 -29.17 9.61
N ARG A 275 0.94 -29.11 10.63
CA ARG A 275 1.74 -30.27 11.04
C ARG A 275 0.86 -31.42 11.51
N ILE A 276 -0.12 -31.17 12.38
CA ILE A 276 -1.07 -32.18 12.87
C ILE A 276 -1.89 -32.76 11.71
N PHE A 277 -2.33 -31.90 10.78
CA PHE A 277 -3.06 -32.35 9.59
C PHE A 277 -2.18 -33.26 8.70
N ASN A 278 -0.97 -32.83 8.40
CA ASN A 278 -0.05 -33.58 7.55
C ASN A 278 0.36 -34.91 8.19
N GLU A 279 0.57 -34.95 9.51
CA GLU A 279 0.86 -36.19 10.23
C GLU A 279 -0.29 -37.20 10.09
N LYS A 280 -1.55 -36.75 10.19
CA LYS A 280 -2.72 -37.61 10.02
C LYS A 280 -2.91 -38.13 8.59
N VAL A 281 -2.56 -37.34 7.58
CA VAL A 281 -2.83 -37.66 6.16
C VAL A 281 -1.66 -38.41 5.51
N LEU A 282 -0.43 -38.04 5.86
CA LEU A 282 0.80 -38.49 5.17
C LEU A 282 1.66 -39.39 6.05
N GLY A 283 1.35 -39.53 7.33
CA GLY A 283 2.05 -40.42 8.25
C GLY A 283 3.53 -40.04 8.45
N ALA A 284 4.39 -41.06 8.54
CA ALA A 284 5.78 -40.94 8.97
C ALA A 284 6.66 -40.02 8.09
N ASP A 285 6.37 -39.92 6.79
CA ASP A 285 7.17 -39.11 5.85
C ASP A 285 7.07 -37.62 6.15
N SER A 286 5.89 -37.16 6.59
CA SER A 286 5.69 -35.77 7.01
C SER A 286 6.42 -35.44 8.32
N LEU A 287 6.43 -36.39 9.26
CA LEU A 287 7.15 -36.27 10.53
C LEU A 287 8.66 -36.15 10.28
N GLN A 288 9.21 -36.97 9.38
CA GLN A 288 10.62 -36.89 8.99
C GLN A 288 10.98 -35.52 8.43
N PHE A 289 10.12 -34.94 7.57
CA PHE A 289 10.33 -33.59 7.05
C PHE A 289 10.38 -32.54 8.16
N TYR A 290 9.39 -32.52 9.07
CA TYR A 290 9.33 -31.52 10.14
C TYR A 290 10.44 -31.68 11.19
N SER A 291 10.93 -32.91 11.39
CA SER A 291 12.11 -33.16 12.23
C SER A 291 13.45 -32.95 11.50
N GLY A 292 13.41 -32.88 10.18
CA GLY A 292 14.59 -32.71 9.33
C GLY A 292 15.12 -31.28 9.38
N LYS A 293 16.42 -31.12 9.11
CA LYS A 293 17.10 -29.82 9.08
C LYS A 293 16.38 -28.79 8.20
N GLU A 294 15.89 -29.23 7.05
CA GLU A 294 15.22 -28.39 6.07
C GLU A 294 13.85 -27.89 6.57
N GLY A 295 13.01 -28.77 7.15
CA GLY A 295 11.73 -28.38 7.74
C GLY A 295 11.88 -27.50 8.97
N ILE A 296 12.89 -27.75 9.81
CA ILE A 296 13.24 -26.89 10.95
C ILE A 296 13.66 -25.51 10.47
N MET A 297 14.55 -25.42 9.48
CA MET A 297 15.04 -24.13 8.95
C MET A 297 13.91 -23.30 8.36
N LEU A 298 13.00 -23.93 7.61
CA LEU A 298 11.87 -23.26 6.98
C LEU A 298 10.83 -22.79 8.03
N GLY A 299 10.59 -23.59 9.06
CA GLY A 299 9.79 -23.19 10.22
C GLY A 299 10.41 -22.04 11.01
N LEU A 300 11.72 -22.07 11.28
CA LEU A 300 12.44 -20.99 11.95
C LEU A 300 12.38 -19.68 11.15
N LEU A 301 12.58 -19.75 9.82
CA LEU A 301 12.45 -18.58 8.95
C LEU A 301 11.04 -17.98 9.04
N TYR A 302 10.01 -18.82 9.00
CA TYR A 302 8.63 -18.39 9.14
C TYR A 302 8.36 -17.68 10.47
N TYR A 303 8.76 -18.28 11.59
CA TYR A 303 8.57 -17.66 12.91
C TYR A 303 9.41 -16.39 13.07
N ALA A 304 10.61 -16.33 12.51
CA ALA A 304 11.42 -15.11 12.51
C ALA A 304 10.72 -13.96 11.77
N VAL A 305 10.08 -14.24 10.62
CA VAL A 305 9.26 -13.26 9.89
C VAL A 305 8.05 -12.82 10.71
N LEU A 306 7.39 -13.74 11.41
CA LEU A 306 6.23 -13.45 12.26
C LEU A 306 6.61 -12.59 13.47
N VAL A 307 7.73 -12.88 14.12
CA VAL A 307 8.30 -12.05 15.19
C VAL A 307 8.69 -10.67 14.65
N GLY A 308 9.31 -10.61 13.47
CA GLY A 308 9.64 -9.35 12.80
C GLY A 308 8.39 -8.50 12.50
N PHE A 309 7.29 -9.13 12.08
CA PHE A 309 6.00 -8.48 11.88
C PHE A 309 5.42 -7.91 13.18
N ALA A 310 5.40 -8.71 14.26
CA ALA A 310 4.93 -8.25 15.57
C ALA A 310 5.80 -7.10 16.12
N PHE A 311 7.12 -7.19 15.95
CA PHE A 311 8.06 -6.12 16.31
C PHE A 311 7.79 -4.84 15.52
N LEU A 312 7.54 -4.95 14.21
CA LEU A 312 7.20 -3.81 13.36
C LEU A 312 5.93 -3.10 13.85
N ILE A 313 4.88 -3.85 14.23
CA ILE A 313 3.66 -3.27 14.80
C ILE A 313 3.99 -2.51 16.09
N PHE A 314 4.75 -3.13 16.99
CA PHE A 314 5.06 -2.56 18.30
C PHE A 314 5.92 -1.30 18.22
N VAL A 315 6.92 -1.27 17.32
CA VAL A 315 7.75 -0.08 17.09
C VAL A 315 6.90 1.06 16.55
N ILE A 316 6.00 0.78 15.61
CA ILE A 316 5.14 1.77 14.98
C ILE A 316 4.07 2.30 15.95
N GLU A 317 3.55 1.45 16.85
CA GLU A 317 2.58 1.87 17.88
C GLU A 317 3.19 2.86 18.87
N ARG A 318 4.48 2.71 19.18
CA ARG A 318 5.21 3.57 20.14
C ARG A 318 5.82 4.83 19.53
N SER A 319 5.73 5.01 18.21
CA SER A 319 6.29 6.14 17.46
C SER A 319 5.23 7.13 17.00
#